data_AF-A0A7C3KR37-F1
#
_entry.id   AF-A0A7C3KR37-F1
#
_cell.length_a   1.000
_cell.length_b   1.000
_cell.length_c   1.000
_cell.angle_alpha   90.00
_cell.angle_beta   90.00
_cell.angle_gamma   90.00
#
_symmetry.space_group_name_H-M   'P 1'
#
loop_
_entity.id
_entity.type
_entity.pdbx_description
1 polymer ?
#
loop_
_entity_poly.entity_id
_entity_poly.type
_entity_poly.pdbx_seq_one_letter_code
_entity_poly.pdbx_strand_id
1 'polypeptide(L)'
;MERKPSLFWPLTLISAGVIWLMVSAGILPSENLWALTHFWPFILIGAGVGLILRPYWKYSTLVMDVLIVGGGVFSILFAPQLGWAKPTMFMFHDGDVYFGPGESGSGEVTMQTREVGDFHAIEISYPGEVVITQGNAVSVKIEAEDNVLPGLKTEVRGGTLEIFYKAEKGRHVNPTEPVKITIVVKELDDVQFSSAGELTIDGLKTDELEFGLSGAGRVIVSDIETQSLTVDLSGAGSMNASGTADSLDLNISGFGSFDGEDLHSQTASVNISGAGSATVWVDDELDANVSGAGSVNYYGSPASLTKNVSGVGGVNSKGEK
;
A
#
# COMPACT_ATOMS: atom_id res chain seq x y z
N MET A 1 16.24 6.31 60.44
CA MET A 1 14.99 5.79 59.86
C MET A 1 15.34 4.56 59.03
N GLU A 2 14.92 3.37 59.45
CA GLU A 2 15.16 2.14 58.70
C GLU A 2 14.50 2.23 57.31
N ARG A 3 15.31 2.06 56.26
CA ARG A 3 14.81 1.96 54.88
C ARG A 3 14.18 0.58 54.71
N LYS A 4 12.86 0.53 54.54
CA LYS A 4 12.24 -0.70 54.03
C LYS A 4 12.60 -0.84 52.55
N PRO A 5 13.06 -2.02 52.10
CA PRO A 5 13.33 -2.25 50.68
C PRO A 5 12.03 -2.08 49.87
N SER A 6 12.14 -1.55 48.66
CA SER A 6 11.00 -1.46 47.74
C SER A 6 10.49 -2.86 47.43
N LEU A 7 9.17 -3.01 47.38
CA LEU A 7 8.51 -4.26 47.01
C LEU A 7 8.16 -4.31 45.53
N PHE A 8 8.48 -3.26 44.77
CA PHE A 8 8.23 -3.16 43.34
C PHE A 8 8.71 -4.40 42.58
N TRP A 9 9.98 -4.76 42.74
CA TRP A 9 10.57 -5.90 42.01
C TRP A 9 9.96 -7.25 42.42
N PRO A 10 9.86 -7.60 43.72
CA PRO A 10 9.16 -8.81 44.14
C PRO A 10 7.72 -8.91 43.62
N LEU A 11 6.93 -7.84 43.74
CA LEU A 11 5.52 -7.82 43.31
C LEU A 11 5.39 -7.93 41.79
N THR A 12 6.29 -7.27 41.04
CA THR A 12 6.31 -7.34 39.58
C THR A 12 6.62 -8.75 39.10
N LEU A 13 7.62 -9.42 39.70
CA LEU A 13 7.98 -10.80 39.33
C LEU A 13 6.86 -11.80 39.61
N ILE A 14 6.20 -11.67 40.77
CA ILE A 14 5.04 -12.51 41.10
C ILE A 14 3.93 -12.29 40.09
N SER A 15 3.61 -11.02 39.79
CA SER A 15 2.55 -10.65 38.84
C SER A 15 2.86 -11.17 37.44
N ALA A 16 4.10 -11.02 36.97
CA ALA A 16 4.54 -11.51 35.67
C ALA A 16 4.43 -13.04 35.56
N GLY A 17 4.83 -13.78 36.60
CA GLY A 17 4.68 -15.23 36.65
C GLY A 17 3.22 -15.70 36.60
N VAL A 18 2.33 -15.03 37.34
CA VAL A 18 0.89 -15.31 37.33
C VAL A 18 0.29 -15.03 35.95
N ILE A 19 0.59 -13.88 35.36
CA ILE A 19 0.13 -13.52 34.02
C ILE A 19 0.61 -14.53 32.98
N TRP A 20 1.90 -14.92 33.04
CA TRP A 20 2.45 -15.92 32.13
C TRP A 20 1.73 -17.27 32.22
N LEU A 21 1.41 -17.71 33.45
CA LEU A 21 0.62 -18.94 33.65
C LEU A 21 -0.79 -18.82 33.07
N MET A 22 -1.46 -17.68 33.24
CA MET A 22 -2.80 -17.44 32.69
C MET A 22 -2.81 -17.41 31.16
N VAL A 23 -1.78 -16.83 30.54
CA VAL A 23 -1.62 -16.83 29.07
C VAL A 23 -1.32 -18.25 28.57
N SER A 24 -0.41 -18.97 29.22
CA SER A 24 -0.04 -20.34 28.87
C SER A 24 -1.22 -21.32 29.01
N ALA A 25 -2.09 -21.10 30.01
CA ALA A 25 -3.31 -21.87 30.21
C ALA A 25 -4.47 -21.48 29.26
N GLY A 26 -4.29 -20.49 28.38
CA GLY A 26 -5.32 -19.99 27.47
C GLY A 26 -6.45 -19.20 28.16
N ILE A 27 -6.27 -18.83 29.42
CA ILE A 27 -7.26 -18.05 30.21
C ILE A 27 -7.19 -16.56 29.81
N LEU A 28 -5.99 -16.07 29.49
CA LEU A 28 -5.77 -14.72 28.97
C LEU A 28 -5.22 -14.77 27.55
N PRO A 29 -5.82 -14.04 26.60
CA PRO A 29 -5.24 -13.83 25.28
C PRO A 29 -3.84 -13.20 25.40
N SER A 30 -2.87 -13.68 24.64
CA SER A 30 -1.50 -13.14 24.65
C SER A 30 -1.43 -11.68 24.16
N GLU A 31 -2.40 -11.26 23.33
CA GLU A 31 -2.60 -9.88 22.88
C GLU A 31 -2.84 -8.89 24.02
N ASN A 32 -3.42 -9.32 25.15
CA ASN A 32 -3.62 -8.45 26.31
C ASN A 32 -2.31 -7.91 26.91
N LEU A 33 -1.17 -8.57 26.63
CA LEU A 33 0.14 -8.11 27.08
C LEU A 33 0.53 -6.76 26.46
N TRP A 34 -0.06 -6.38 25.32
CA TRP A 34 0.13 -5.07 24.73
C TRP A 34 -0.36 -3.92 25.62
N ALA A 35 -1.21 -4.18 26.61
CA ALA A 35 -1.63 -3.17 27.57
C ALA A 35 -0.47 -2.55 28.36
N LEU A 36 0.65 -3.26 28.51
CA LEU A 36 1.86 -2.72 29.12
C LEU A 36 2.45 -1.55 28.32
N THR A 37 2.30 -1.55 26.99
CA THR A 37 2.75 -0.46 26.12
C THR A 37 1.94 0.83 26.30
N HIS A 38 0.71 0.73 26.80
CA HIS A 38 -0.10 1.89 27.19
C HIS A 38 0.15 2.31 28.65
N PHE A 39 0.66 1.40 29.49
CA PHE A 39 0.73 1.61 30.93
C PHE A 39 1.99 2.37 31.41
N TRP A 40 3.07 2.42 30.62
CA TRP A 40 4.33 3.04 31.04
C TRP A 40 4.24 4.51 31.51
N PRO A 41 3.36 5.40 30.99
CA PRO A 41 3.25 6.77 31.52
C PRO A 41 2.76 6.79 32.97
N PHE A 42 1.89 5.84 33.35
CA PHE A 42 1.40 5.71 34.71
C PHE A 42 2.49 5.23 35.67
N ILE A 43 3.46 4.44 35.19
CA ILE A 43 4.65 4.08 35.95
C ILE A 43 5.46 5.33 36.29
N LEU A 44 5.68 6.23 35.32
CA LEU A 44 6.42 7.48 35.52
C LEU A 44 5.70 8.42 36.49
N ILE A 45 4.39 8.62 36.32
CA ILE A 45 3.58 9.42 37.22
C ILE A 45 3.64 8.84 38.63
N GLY A 46 3.45 7.52 38.76
CA GLY A 46 3.48 6.83 40.04
C GLY A 46 4.83 6.95 40.76
N ALA A 47 5.93 6.79 40.01
CA ALA A 47 7.28 6.97 40.52
C ALA A 47 7.54 8.43 40.95
N GLY A 48 7.11 9.41 40.15
CA GLY A 48 7.23 10.84 40.46
C GLY A 48 6.45 11.25 41.72
N VAL A 49 5.18 10.83 41.82
CA VAL A 49 4.34 11.06 43.01
C VAL A 49 4.94 10.37 44.24
N GLY A 50 5.46 9.16 44.08
CA GLY A 50 6.16 8.44 45.15
C GLY A 50 7.38 9.19 45.68
N LEU A 51 8.13 9.88 44.82
CA LEU A 51 9.26 10.72 45.21
C LEU A 51 8.82 11.97 45.98
N ILE A 52 7.73 12.63 45.54
CA ILE A 52 7.21 13.84 46.17
C ILE A 52 6.61 13.55 47.55
N LEU A 53 5.84 12.47 47.69
CA LEU A 53 5.18 12.10 48.94
C LEU A 53 6.13 11.44 49.96
N ARG A 54 7.34 11.08 49.51
CA ARG A 54 8.36 10.40 50.31
C ARG A 54 8.68 11.06 51.65
N PRO A 55 8.81 12.40 51.75
CA PRO A 55 9.11 13.07 53.03
C PRO A 55 7.90 13.14 53.98
N TYR A 56 6.68 13.10 53.44
CA TYR A 56 5.45 13.34 54.19
C TYR A 56 4.81 12.05 54.72
N TRP A 57 4.98 10.93 54.00
CA TRP A 57 4.32 9.67 54.36
C TRP A 57 5.26 8.48 54.24
N LYS A 58 5.50 7.81 55.38
CA LYS A 58 6.42 6.67 55.53
C LYS A 58 6.09 5.48 54.62
N TYR A 59 4.82 5.31 54.26
CA TYR A 59 4.35 4.18 53.43
C TYR A 59 4.10 4.57 51.97
N SER A 60 4.37 5.82 51.59
CA SER A 60 4.12 6.33 50.23
C SER A 60 4.71 5.43 49.14
N THR A 61 5.98 5.04 49.26
CA THR A 61 6.64 4.18 48.26
C THR A 61 6.01 2.80 48.17
N LEU A 62 5.61 2.20 49.29
CA LEU A 62 4.95 0.89 49.29
C LEU A 62 3.56 0.97 48.63
N VAL A 63 2.81 2.01 48.94
CA VAL A 63 1.48 2.23 48.35
C VAL A 63 1.60 2.49 46.85
N MET A 64 2.57 3.30 46.43
CA MET A 64 2.83 3.52 45.00
C MET A 64 3.28 2.24 44.29
N ASP A 65 4.16 1.45 44.89
CA ASP A 65 4.58 0.15 44.31
C ASP A 65 3.37 -0.77 44.08
N VAL A 66 2.47 -0.88 45.07
CA VAL A 66 1.24 -1.69 44.96
C VAL A 66 0.28 -1.13 43.92
N LEU A 67 0.10 0.20 43.84
CA LEU A 67 -0.77 0.84 42.85
C LEU A 67 -0.24 0.68 41.43
N ILE A 68 1.07 0.81 41.22
CA ILE A 68 1.69 0.65 39.90
C ILE A 68 1.58 -0.80 39.45
N VAL A 69 1.97 -1.76 40.30
CA VAL A 69 1.91 -3.18 39.94
C VAL A 69 0.46 -3.64 39.77
N GLY A 70 -0.43 -3.26 40.68
CA GLY A 70 -1.86 -3.56 40.59
C GLY A 70 -2.51 -2.93 39.35
N GLY A 71 -2.14 -1.70 39.02
CA GLY A 71 -2.58 -1.02 37.80
C GLY A 71 -2.10 -1.72 36.53
N GLY A 72 -0.87 -2.23 36.52
CA GLY A 72 -0.33 -2.99 35.39
C GLY A 72 -1.00 -4.36 35.21
N VAL A 73 -1.32 -5.05 36.31
CA VAL A 73 -2.12 -6.28 36.24
C VAL A 73 -3.55 -5.96 35.77
N PHE A 74 -4.16 -4.91 36.31
CA PHE A 74 -5.50 -4.47 35.91
C PHE A 74 -5.56 -4.11 34.43
N SER A 75 -4.56 -3.38 33.91
CA SER A 75 -4.54 -2.99 32.51
C SER A 75 -4.48 -4.21 31.57
N ILE A 76 -3.77 -5.28 31.94
CA ILE A 76 -3.71 -6.53 31.18
C ILE A 76 -5.03 -7.31 31.28
N LEU A 77 -5.59 -7.44 32.48
CA LEU A 77 -6.84 -8.18 32.70
C LEU A 77 -8.03 -7.53 31.97
N PHE A 78 -8.04 -6.20 31.91
CA PHE A 78 -9.10 -5.41 31.28
C PHE A 78 -8.67 -4.79 29.93
N ALA A 79 -7.61 -5.33 29.31
CA ALA A 79 -7.08 -4.79 28.06
C ALA A 79 -8.15 -4.68 26.94
N PRO A 80 -9.06 -5.65 26.75
CA PRO A 80 -10.11 -5.53 25.74
C PRO A 80 -11.10 -4.39 26.02
N GLN A 81 -11.52 -4.22 27.27
CA GLN A 81 -12.46 -3.16 27.67
C GLN A 81 -11.83 -1.77 27.58
N LEU A 82 -10.52 -1.69 27.75
CA LEU A 82 -9.73 -0.45 27.62
C LEU A 82 -9.32 -0.16 26.17
N GLY A 83 -9.48 -1.11 25.24
CA GLY A 83 -8.96 -1.01 23.87
C GLY A 83 -7.43 -1.10 23.81
N TRP A 84 -6.77 -1.65 24.83
CA TRP A 84 -5.31 -1.70 24.98
C TRP A 84 -4.69 -3.05 24.57
N ALA A 85 -5.48 -3.95 23.97
CA ALA A 85 -5.03 -5.26 23.49
C ALA A 85 -4.16 -5.21 22.22
N LYS A 86 -3.87 -4.01 21.69
CA LYS A 86 -3.03 -3.79 20.51
C LYS A 86 -1.83 -2.91 20.88
N PRO A 87 -0.66 -3.05 20.24
CA PRO A 87 0.52 -2.24 20.55
C PRO A 87 0.29 -0.76 20.29
N THR A 88 0.83 0.13 21.13
CA THR A 88 1.06 1.53 20.70
C THR A 88 2.21 1.57 19.70
N MET A 89 1.97 1.93 18.44
CA MET A 89 3.04 2.24 17.50
C MET A 89 3.28 3.76 17.47
N PHE A 90 4.54 4.16 17.59
CA PHE A 90 4.97 5.52 17.24
C PHE A 90 5.13 5.57 15.73
N MET A 91 4.26 6.30 15.03
CA MET A 91 4.49 6.63 13.62
C MET A 91 4.64 8.14 13.48
N PHE A 92 5.74 8.54 12.84
CA PHE A 92 5.96 9.90 12.36
C PHE A 92 5.61 9.91 10.88
N HIS A 93 4.61 10.70 10.50
CA HIS A 93 4.27 10.94 9.10
C HIS A 93 3.90 12.42 8.94
N ASP A 94 4.58 13.12 8.02
CA ASP A 94 4.38 14.54 7.72
C ASP A 94 4.37 15.50 8.93
N GLY A 95 5.25 15.26 9.92
CA GLY A 95 5.42 16.15 11.06
C GLY A 95 4.37 16.00 12.17
N ASP A 96 3.37 15.14 11.99
CA ASP A 96 2.37 14.82 13.00
C ASP A 96 2.73 13.56 13.79
N VAL A 97 2.46 13.59 15.10
CA VAL A 97 2.69 12.47 16.03
C VAL A 97 1.38 11.71 16.24
N TYR A 98 1.32 10.49 15.72
CA TYR A 98 0.16 9.61 15.85
C TYR A 98 0.26 8.74 17.10
N PHE A 99 -0.83 8.65 17.87
CA PHE A 99 -0.95 7.76 19.02
C PHE A 99 -2.01 6.69 18.74
N GLY A 100 -1.56 5.45 18.52
CA GLY A 100 -2.42 4.26 18.48
C GLY A 100 -1.99 3.27 17.40
N PRO A 101 -2.31 1.98 17.56
CA PRO A 101 -2.20 1.03 16.46
C PRO A 101 -3.11 1.47 15.31
N GLY A 102 -2.69 1.24 14.06
CA GLY A 102 -3.63 1.27 12.95
C GLY A 102 -4.85 0.43 13.30
N GLU A 103 -6.04 0.97 13.06
CA GLU A 103 -7.27 0.22 13.22
C GLU A 103 -7.22 -0.97 12.27
N SER A 104 -7.66 -2.14 12.72
CA SER A 104 -7.73 -3.31 11.82
C SER A 104 -9.04 -3.22 11.05
N GLY A 105 -9.06 -3.71 9.83
CA GLY A 105 -10.28 -4.00 9.10
C GLY A 105 -11.25 -4.83 9.95
N SER A 106 -12.55 -4.62 9.74
CA SER A 106 -13.63 -5.23 10.52
C SER A 106 -13.88 -6.71 10.21
N GLY A 107 -13.39 -7.20 9.07
CA GLY A 107 -13.74 -8.49 8.46
C GLY A 107 -15.08 -8.49 7.72
N GLU A 108 -15.87 -7.41 7.79
CA GLU A 108 -17.18 -7.32 7.14
C GLU A 108 -17.08 -6.59 5.80
N VAL A 109 -16.86 -7.33 4.71
CA VAL A 109 -16.78 -6.78 3.35
C VAL A 109 -18.17 -6.35 2.86
N THR A 110 -18.26 -5.12 2.39
CA THR A 110 -19.47 -4.54 1.82
C THR A 110 -19.16 -3.84 0.48
N MET A 111 -20.16 -3.77 -0.40
CA MET A 111 -20.05 -3.09 -1.69
C MET A 111 -20.70 -1.71 -1.63
N GLN A 112 -19.96 -0.68 -2.04
CA GLN A 112 -20.45 0.68 -2.18
C GLN A 112 -20.29 1.19 -3.62
N THR A 113 -21.38 1.66 -4.22
CA THR A 113 -21.31 2.42 -5.48
C THR A 113 -21.02 3.88 -5.17
N ARG A 114 -20.07 4.49 -5.89
CA ARG A 114 -19.66 5.87 -5.73
C ARG A 114 -20.32 6.71 -6.83
N GLU A 115 -21.00 7.77 -6.41
CA GLU A 115 -21.54 8.78 -7.31
C GLU A 115 -20.40 9.72 -7.73
N VAL A 116 -20.06 9.70 -9.01
CA VAL A 116 -18.95 10.47 -9.59
C VAL A 116 -19.43 11.20 -10.85
N GLY A 117 -18.79 12.32 -11.17
CA GLY A 117 -19.01 13.01 -12.45
C GLY A 117 -18.42 12.24 -13.63
N ASP A 118 -18.52 12.81 -14.83
CA ASP A 118 -17.80 12.32 -15.99
C ASP A 118 -16.28 12.54 -15.81
N PHE A 119 -15.48 11.59 -16.27
CA PHE A 119 -14.03 11.63 -16.27
C PHE A 119 -13.50 10.81 -17.46
N HIS A 120 -12.28 11.13 -17.87
CA HIS A 120 -11.56 10.44 -18.95
C HIS A 120 -10.17 9.97 -18.47
N ALA A 121 -9.68 10.47 -17.34
CA ALA A 121 -8.44 10.03 -16.69
C ALA A 121 -8.68 9.35 -15.34
N ILE A 122 -7.78 8.47 -14.91
CA ILE A 122 -7.86 7.75 -13.63
C ILE A 122 -6.53 7.80 -12.89
N GLU A 123 -6.55 8.24 -11.63
CA GLU A 123 -5.41 8.15 -10.71
C GLU A 123 -5.77 7.28 -9.50
N ILE A 124 -4.97 6.24 -9.24
CA ILE A 124 -5.18 5.33 -8.12
C ILE A 124 -3.93 5.25 -7.25
N SER A 125 -4.10 5.76 -6.03
CA SER A 125 -3.10 5.84 -4.97
C SER A 125 -3.54 5.03 -3.75
N TYR A 126 -3.91 3.76 -3.99
CA TYR A 126 -4.28 2.81 -2.95
C TYR A 126 -3.95 1.37 -3.35
N PRO A 127 -3.37 0.53 -2.46
CA PRO A 127 -3.12 -0.87 -2.76
C PRO A 127 -4.43 -1.67 -2.76
N GLY A 128 -4.85 -2.13 -3.93
CA GLY A 128 -6.03 -2.98 -4.09
C GLY A 128 -6.04 -3.70 -5.44
N GLU A 129 -7.08 -4.49 -5.66
CA GLU A 129 -7.40 -5.08 -6.97
C GLU A 129 -8.29 -4.11 -7.73
N VAL A 130 -7.81 -3.57 -8.85
CA VAL A 130 -8.53 -2.62 -9.69
C VAL A 130 -8.89 -3.29 -11.00
N VAL A 131 -10.17 -3.21 -11.38
CA VAL A 131 -10.65 -3.69 -12.67
C VAL A 131 -11.29 -2.54 -13.42
N ILE A 132 -10.78 -2.22 -14.60
CA ILE A 132 -11.29 -1.18 -15.49
C ILE A 132 -11.85 -1.85 -16.74
N THR A 133 -13.06 -1.46 -17.13
CA THR A 133 -13.74 -1.97 -18.33
C THR A 133 -14.37 -0.83 -19.10
N GLN A 134 -14.38 -0.92 -20.43
CA GLN A 134 -15.08 0.06 -21.26
C GLN A 134 -16.56 -0.32 -21.43
N GLY A 135 -17.44 0.68 -21.35
CA GLY A 135 -18.89 0.50 -21.46
C GLY A 135 -19.65 1.78 -21.77
N ASN A 136 -20.98 1.69 -21.84
CA ASN A 136 -21.82 2.82 -22.25
C ASN A 136 -22.14 3.82 -21.12
N ALA A 137 -21.82 3.48 -19.87
CA ALA A 137 -22.12 4.29 -18.70
C ALA A 137 -20.98 4.21 -17.68
N VAL A 138 -20.64 5.37 -17.12
CA VAL A 138 -19.61 5.48 -16.08
C VAL A 138 -20.14 4.87 -14.79
N SER A 139 -19.34 4.08 -14.10
CA SER A 139 -19.68 3.49 -12.81
C SER A 139 -18.42 3.20 -12.00
N VAL A 140 -18.41 3.56 -10.71
CA VAL A 140 -17.34 3.22 -9.78
C VAL A 140 -17.92 2.45 -8.60
N LYS A 141 -17.41 1.24 -8.37
CA LYS A 141 -17.82 0.37 -7.26
C LYS A 141 -16.60 -0.03 -6.45
N ILE A 142 -16.73 0.01 -5.13
CA ILE A 142 -15.67 -0.38 -4.20
C ILE A 142 -16.24 -1.46 -3.27
N GLU A 143 -15.57 -2.59 -3.22
CA GLU A 143 -15.80 -3.67 -2.26
C GLU A 143 -14.66 -3.67 -1.26
N ALA A 144 -14.97 -3.38 0.01
CA ALA A 144 -13.99 -3.33 1.09
C ALA A 144 -14.71 -3.52 2.43
N GLU A 145 -13.93 -3.72 3.49
CA GLU A 145 -14.46 -3.73 4.86
C GLU A 145 -15.15 -2.40 5.20
N ASP A 146 -16.26 -2.48 5.94
CA ASP A 146 -17.12 -1.32 6.26
C ASP A 146 -16.39 -0.15 6.94
N ASN A 147 -15.34 -0.44 7.72
CA ASN A 147 -14.51 0.55 8.38
C ASN A 147 -13.37 1.09 7.49
N VAL A 148 -13.06 0.44 6.37
CA VAL A 148 -12.08 0.91 5.37
C VAL A 148 -12.74 1.87 4.36
N LEU A 149 -13.98 1.59 3.96
CA LEU A 149 -14.73 2.38 2.96
C LEU A 149 -14.79 3.90 3.22
N PRO A 150 -14.94 4.40 4.47
CA PRO A 150 -14.95 5.84 4.74
C PRO A 150 -13.61 6.52 4.45
N GLY A 151 -12.50 5.81 4.63
CA GLY A 151 -11.15 6.30 4.37
C GLY A 151 -10.80 6.32 2.88
N LEU A 152 -11.38 5.43 2.08
CA LEU A 152 -11.25 5.42 0.62
C LEU A 152 -12.04 6.58 0.01
N LYS A 153 -11.34 7.64 -0.37
CA LYS A 153 -11.89 8.80 -1.08
C LYS A 153 -11.93 8.52 -2.57
N THR A 154 -12.98 9.03 -3.20
CA THR A 154 -13.25 8.89 -4.62
C THR A 154 -13.79 10.22 -5.09
N GLU A 155 -12.97 10.98 -5.80
CA GLU A 155 -13.27 12.35 -6.20
C GLU A 155 -12.91 12.56 -7.66
N VAL A 156 -13.67 13.37 -8.39
CA VAL A 156 -13.32 13.77 -9.75
C VAL A 156 -12.80 15.21 -9.72
N ARG A 157 -11.58 15.41 -10.21
CA ARG A 157 -10.93 16.73 -10.28
C ARG A 157 -10.32 16.92 -11.66
N GLY A 158 -10.71 18.01 -12.33
CA GLY A 158 -10.14 18.34 -13.64
C GLY A 158 -10.38 17.32 -14.76
N GLY A 159 -11.34 16.40 -14.62
CA GLY A 159 -11.56 15.30 -15.58
C GLY A 159 -10.88 13.98 -15.18
N THR A 160 -10.17 13.96 -14.05
CA THR A 160 -9.49 12.78 -13.50
C THR A 160 -10.25 12.23 -12.30
N LEU A 161 -10.51 10.92 -12.28
CA LEU A 161 -10.99 10.19 -11.12
C LEU A 161 -9.82 9.85 -10.19
N GLU A 162 -9.77 10.49 -9.02
CA GLU A 162 -8.78 10.22 -7.98
C GLU A 162 -9.34 9.24 -6.94
N ILE A 163 -8.65 8.11 -6.74
CA ILE A 163 -8.94 7.15 -5.65
C ILE A 163 -7.73 7.04 -4.73
N PHE A 164 -7.89 7.47 -3.48
CA PHE A 164 -6.83 7.50 -2.48
C PHE A 164 -7.37 7.26 -1.08
N TYR A 165 -6.51 6.86 -0.15
CA TYR A 165 -6.89 6.69 1.24
C TYR A 165 -6.57 7.92 2.08
N LYS A 166 -7.57 8.46 2.76
CA LYS A 166 -7.43 9.54 3.73
C LYS A 166 -7.98 9.10 5.08
N ALA A 167 -7.10 9.01 6.07
CA ALA A 167 -7.46 8.60 7.42
C ALA A 167 -8.56 9.51 8.00
N GLU A 168 -9.65 8.89 8.45
CA GLU A 168 -10.72 9.56 9.17
C GLU A 168 -10.30 9.74 10.63
N LYS A 169 -10.41 10.97 11.14
CA LYS A 169 -10.06 11.32 12.55
C LYS A 169 -8.66 10.88 12.98
N GLY A 170 -7.71 10.83 12.05
CA GLY A 170 -6.31 10.43 12.30
C GLY A 170 -6.10 8.94 12.54
N ARG A 171 -7.08 8.08 12.22
CA ARG A 171 -6.93 6.62 12.30
C ARG A 171 -6.77 6.02 10.92
N HIS A 172 -5.61 5.42 10.67
CA HIS A 172 -5.39 4.59 9.51
C HIS A 172 -5.99 3.21 9.76
N VAL A 173 -6.75 2.67 8.81
CA VAL A 173 -7.35 1.34 8.89
C VAL A 173 -6.54 0.44 7.97
N ASN A 174 -5.91 -0.59 8.54
CA ASN A 174 -5.23 -1.63 7.79
C ASN A 174 -6.25 -2.72 7.44
N PRO A 175 -6.61 -2.88 6.15
CA PRO A 175 -7.57 -3.90 5.75
C PRO A 175 -7.09 -5.30 6.12
N THR A 176 -8.02 -6.17 6.52
CA THR A 176 -7.78 -7.60 6.75
C THR A 176 -8.31 -8.47 5.60
N GLU A 177 -9.17 -7.90 4.75
CA GLU A 177 -9.69 -8.52 3.53
C GLU A 177 -9.26 -7.70 2.29
N PRO A 178 -9.23 -8.30 1.08
CA PRO A 178 -8.88 -7.59 -0.14
C PRO A 178 -9.84 -6.44 -0.44
N VAL A 179 -9.29 -5.31 -0.90
CA VAL A 179 -10.07 -4.18 -1.43
C VAL A 179 -10.14 -4.31 -2.95
N LYS A 180 -11.37 -4.39 -3.48
CA LYS A 180 -11.62 -4.47 -4.92
C LYS A 180 -12.31 -3.21 -5.42
N ILE A 181 -11.81 -2.65 -6.50
CA ILE A 181 -12.30 -1.43 -7.14
C ILE A 181 -12.68 -1.78 -8.57
N THR A 182 -13.94 -1.62 -8.95
CA THR A 182 -14.42 -1.84 -10.31
C THR A 182 -14.84 -0.51 -10.93
N ILE A 183 -14.23 -0.16 -12.05
CA ILE A 183 -14.46 1.09 -12.78
C ILE A 183 -14.96 0.74 -14.18
N VAL A 184 -16.07 1.35 -14.57
CA VAL A 184 -16.57 1.33 -15.95
C VAL A 184 -16.41 2.73 -16.52
N VAL A 185 -15.76 2.83 -17.67
CA VAL A 185 -15.48 4.08 -18.38
C VAL A 185 -16.13 4.10 -19.75
N LYS A 186 -16.40 5.28 -20.30
CA LYS A 186 -16.79 5.44 -21.71
C LYS A 186 -15.57 5.65 -22.58
N GLU A 187 -14.74 6.60 -22.16
CA GLU A 187 -13.48 6.99 -22.79
C GLU A 187 -12.41 6.97 -21.69
N LEU A 188 -11.18 6.65 -22.08
CA LEU A 188 -10.03 6.60 -21.19
C LEU A 188 -8.76 6.90 -21.97
N ASP A 189 -8.10 7.98 -21.60
CA ASP A 189 -6.88 8.49 -22.23
C ASP A 189 -5.69 8.56 -21.27
N ASP A 190 -5.90 8.52 -19.95
CA ASP A 190 -4.80 8.51 -18.97
C ASP A 190 -5.08 7.61 -17.75
N VAL A 191 -4.07 6.82 -17.36
CA VAL A 191 -4.10 5.99 -16.15
C VAL A 191 -2.80 6.13 -15.37
N GLN A 192 -2.91 6.61 -14.13
CA GLN A 192 -1.81 6.75 -13.19
C GLN A 192 -1.97 5.78 -12.01
N PHE A 193 -1.12 4.76 -11.94
CA PHE A 193 -1.15 3.75 -10.89
C PHE A 193 0.06 3.85 -9.95
N SER A 194 -0.20 4.32 -8.73
CA SER A 194 0.81 4.62 -7.72
C SER A 194 0.65 3.73 -6.49
N SER A 195 0.62 2.41 -6.67
CA SER A 195 0.43 1.46 -5.57
C SER A 195 1.16 0.12 -5.76
N ALA A 196 1.07 -0.76 -4.76
CA ALA A 196 1.58 -2.13 -4.81
C ALA A 196 0.49 -3.17 -5.17
N GLY A 197 -0.69 -2.70 -5.60
CA GLY A 197 -1.82 -3.55 -5.97
C GLY A 197 -1.73 -4.14 -7.38
N GLU A 198 -2.86 -4.64 -7.85
CA GLU A 198 -3.04 -5.13 -9.21
C GLU A 198 -4.07 -4.29 -9.95
N LEU A 199 -3.79 -3.95 -11.21
CA LEU A 199 -4.72 -3.24 -12.09
C LEU A 199 -4.91 -4.05 -13.37
N THR A 200 -6.17 -4.32 -13.71
CA THR A 200 -6.57 -4.98 -14.94
C THR A 200 -7.41 -4.04 -15.80
N ILE A 201 -7.08 -3.93 -17.08
CA ILE A 201 -7.92 -3.32 -18.11
C ILE A 201 -8.26 -4.40 -19.13
N ASP A 202 -9.55 -4.58 -19.42
CA ASP A 202 -10.02 -5.59 -20.38
C ASP A 202 -10.88 -4.93 -21.47
N GLY A 203 -10.43 -5.03 -22.72
CA GLY A 203 -11.13 -4.53 -23.90
C GLY A 203 -11.29 -3.01 -23.91
N LEU A 204 -10.22 -2.29 -24.24
CA LEU A 204 -10.21 -0.82 -24.33
C LEU A 204 -9.93 -0.36 -25.76
N LYS A 205 -10.81 0.49 -26.29
CA LYS A 205 -10.63 1.19 -27.55
C LYS A 205 -10.56 2.70 -27.34
N THR A 206 -9.44 3.32 -27.73
CA THR A 206 -9.20 4.76 -27.61
C THR A 206 -8.27 5.24 -28.73
N ASP A 207 -8.13 6.54 -28.95
CA ASP A 207 -7.15 7.07 -29.91
C ASP A 207 -5.75 7.17 -29.28
N GLU A 208 -5.68 7.57 -28.01
CA GLU A 208 -4.45 7.73 -27.24
C GLU A 208 -4.65 7.19 -25.83
N LEU A 209 -3.62 6.56 -25.29
CA LEU A 209 -3.55 6.16 -23.89
C LEU A 209 -2.16 6.46 -23.32
N GLU A 210 -2.12 7.29 -22.29
CA GLU A 210 -0.97 7.48 -21.41
C GLU A 210 -1.12 6.59 -20.17
N PHE A 211 -0.08 5.84 -19.83
CA PHE A 211 -0.08 4.94 -18.68
C PHE A 211 1.17 5.13 -17.82
N GLY A 212 0.99 5.60 -16.59
CA GLY A 212 2.07 5.72 -15.61
C GLY A 212 1.99 4.67 -14.51
N LEU A 213 3.13 4.01 -14.24
CA LEU A 213 3.32 3.09 -13.12
C LEU A 213 4.52 3.52 -12.27
N SER A 214 4.23 4.18 -11.14
CA SER A 214 5.24 4.66 -10.18
C SER A 214 5.40 3.74 -8.97
N GLY A 215 4.44 2.83 -8.75
CA GLY A 215 4.43 1.89 -7.64
C GLY A 215 5.20 0.59 -7.88
N ALA A 216 4.91 -0.42 -7.05
CA ALA A 216 5.43 -1.79 -7.18
C ALA A 216 4.36 -2.79 -7.66
N GLY A 217 3.26 -2.26 -8.22
CA GLY A 217 2.11 -3.04 -8.61
C GLY A 217 2.29 -3.85 -9.89
N ARG A 218 1.31 -4.71 -10.15
CA ARG A 218 1.17 -5.48 -11.38
C ARG A 218 0.05 -4.88 -12.23
N VAL A 219 0.32 -4.67 -13.50
CA VAL A 219 -0.65 -4.18 -14.47
C VAL A 219 -0.84 -5.22 -15.57
N ILE A 220 -2.09 -5.48 -15.93
CA ILE A 220 -2.50 -6.37 -17.01
C ILE A 220 -3.47 -5.60 -17.89
N VAL A 221 -3.09 -5.32 -19.13
CA VAL A 221 -3.96 -4.70 -20.14
C VAL A 221 -4.18 -5.74 -21.23
N SER A 222 -5.44 -6.11 -21.44
CA SER A 222 -5.83 -7.12 -22.42
C SER A 222 -6.70 -6.52 -23.52
N ASP A 223 -6.41 -6.91 -24.75
CA ASP A 223 -7.18 -6.56 -25.94
C ASP A 223 -7.36 -5.04 -26.13
N ILE A 224 -6.27 -4.28 -26.00
CA ILE A 224 -6.27 -2.84 -26.30
C ILE A 224 -6.26 -2.59 -27.81
N GLU A 225 -7.01 -1.59 -28.27
CA GLU A 225 -6.96 -1.04 -29.62
C GLU A 225 -6.74 0.47 -29.54
N THR A 226 -5.55 0.95 -29.89
CA THR A 226 -5.20 2.38 -29.82
C THR A 226 -4.35 2.84 -30.99
N GLN A 227 -4.31 4.15 -31.27
CA GLN A 227 -3.34 4.71 -32.22
C GLN A 227 -2.01 4.96 -31.51
N SER A 228 -2.06 5.65 -30.36
CA SER A 228 -0.88 5.95 -29.54
C SER A 228 -0.97 5.29 -28.17
N LEU A 229 0.09 4.60 -27.75
CA LEU A 229 0.26 4.08 -26.40
C LEU A 229 1.58 4.59 -25.82
N THR A 230 1.48 5.39 -24.76
CA THR A 230 2.63 5.86 -23.98
C THR A 230 2.65 5.17 -22.64
N VAL A 231 3.79 4.58 -22.26
CA VAL A 231 3.95 3.84 -21.01
C VAL A 231 5.19 4.32 -20.26
N ASP A 232 4.98 4.83 -19.04
CA ASP A 232 6.02 5.31 -18.14
C ASP A 232 6.14 4.42 -16.89
N LEU A 233 7.20 3.60 -16.86
CA LEU A 233 7.52 2.71 -15.73
C LEU A 233 8.66 3.30 -14.90
N SER A 234 8.31 4.10 -13.90
CA SER A 234 9.27 4.74 -12.99
C SER A 234 9.44 4.02 -11.65
N GLY A 235 8.51 3.12 -11.31
CA GLY A 235 8.53 2.33 -10.08
C GLY A 235 9.30 1.00 -10.18
N ALA A 236 8.86 0.01 -9.40
CA ALA A 236 9.40 -1.36 -9.41
C ALA A 236 8.34 -2.39 -9.85
N GLY A 237 7.29 -1.92 -10.52
CA GLY A 237 6.17 -2.73 -10.97
C GLY A 237 6.41 -3.39 -12.33
N SER A 238 5.41 -4.17 -12.75
CA SER A 238 5.41 -4.87 -14.04
C SER A 238 4.12 -4.63 -14.79
N MET A 239 4.20 -4.48 -16.11
CA MET A 239 3.04 -4.32 -17.00
C MET A 239 3.06 -5.41 -18.06
N ASN A 240 1.92 -6.06 -18.29
CA ASN A 240 1.68 -6.98 -19.39
C ASN A 240 0.61 -6.33 -20.28
N ALA A 241 0.85 -6.25 -21.58
CA ALA A 241 -0.06 -5.63 -22.53
C ALA A 241 -0.29 -6.55 -23.73
N SER A 242 -1.54 -6.68 -24.17
CA SER A 242 -1.91 -7.36 -25.41
C SER A 242 -2.90 -6.55 -26.24
N GLY A 243 -2.88 -6.74 -27.56
CA GLY A 243 -3.76 -6.03 -28.50
C GLY A 243 -2.98 -5.40 -29.66
N THR A 244 -3.41 -4.21 -30.09
CA THR A 244 -2.82 -3.47 -31.21
C THR A 244 -2.65 -1.99 -30.88
N ALA A 245 -1.49 -1.42 -31.23
CA ALA A 245 -1.21 0.01 -31.18
C ALA A 245 -0.50 0.47 -32.47
N ASP A 246 -0.83 1.61 -33.07
CA ASP A 246 -0.04 2.08 -34.22
C ASP A 246 1.38 2.50 -33.78
N SER A 247 1.49 3.21 -32.66
CA SER A 247 2.76 3.62 -32.06
C SER A 247 2.83 3.33 -30.56
N LEU A 248 3.95 2.75 -30.13
CA LEU A 248 4.30 2.52 -28.73
C LEU A 248 5.48 3.42 -28.31
N ASP A 249 5.31 4.24 -27.29
CA ASP A 249 6.40 4.94 -26.60
C ASP A 249 6.55 4.36 -25.18
N LEU A 250 7.67 3.69 -24.91
CA LEU A 250 7.93 3.00 -23.66
C LEU A 250 9.16 3.59 -22.96
N ASN A 251 8.95 4.12 -21.76
CA ASN A 251 9.99 4.69 -20.92
C ASN A 251 10.11 3.89 -19.61
N ILE A 252 11.29 3.32 -19.35
CA ILE A 252 11.60 2.58 -18.13
C ILE A 252 12.78 3.23 -17.41
N SER A 253 12.49 3.98 -16.35
CA SER A 253 13.50 4.63 -15.49
C SER A 253 13.68 3.94 -14.15
N GLY A 254 12.75 3.08 -13.75
CA GLY A 254 12.77 2.36 -12.47
C GLY A 254 13.38 0.94 -12.54
N PHE A 255 12.84 0.05 -11.71
CA PHE A 255 13.21 -1.38 -11.62
C PHE A 255 12.15 -2.31 -12.22
N GLY A 256 11.47 -1.85 -13.27
CA GLY A 256 10.27 -2.49 -13.80
C GLY A 256 10.49 -3.35 -15.03
N SER A 257 9.43 -4.07 -15.41
CA SER A 257 9.38 -4.85 -16.65
C SER A 257 8.11 -4.56 -17.45
N PHE A 258 8.27 -4.41 -18.76
CA PHE A 258 7.15 -4.35 -19.70
C PHE A 258 7.15 -5.61 -20.56
N ASP A 259 6.03 -6.32 -20.59
CA ASP A 259 5.81 -7.46 -21.45
C ASP A 259 4.66 -7.17 -22.43
N GLY A 260 5.03 -6.73 -23.62
CA GLY A 260 4.13 -6.54 -24.75
C GLY A 260 4.35 -7.60 -25.82
N GLU A 261 4.67 -8.85 -25.45
CA GLU A 261 4.86 -9.90 -26.46
C GLU A 261 3.62 -10.06 -27.35
N ASP A 262 2.42 -9.92 -26.78
CA ASP A 262 1.12 -10.00 -27.44
C ASP A 262 0.52 -8.64 -27.84
N LEU A 263 1.32 -7.56 -27.74
CA LEU A 263 0.94 -6.24 -28.20
C LEU A 263 1.63 -5.94 -29.53
N HIS A 264 0.88 -5.99 -30.61
CA HIS A 264 1.37 -5.65 -31.95
C HIS A 264 1.46 -4.13 -32.12
N SER A 265 2.60 -3.62 -32.58
CA SER A 265 2.70 -2.24 -33.05
C SER A 265 3.38 -2.07 -34.39
N GLN A 266 3.02 -1.00 -35.11
CA GLN A 266 3.74 -0.63 -36.34
C GLN A 266 5.10 -0.04 -35.96
N THR A 267 5.09 0.89 -35.01
CA THR A 267 6.30 1.58 -34.55
C THR A 267 6.47 1.45 -33.04
N ALA A 268 7.71 1.47 -32.58
CA ALA A 268 8.03 1.56 -31.16
C ALA A 268 9.29 2.37 -30.87
N SER A 269 9.19 3.27 -29.89
CA SER A 269 10.33 3.88 -29.21
C SER A 269 10.46 3.28 -27.82
N VAL A 270 11.63 2.76 -27.47
CA VAL A 270 11.88 2.11 -26.18
C VAL A 270 13.11 2.73 -25.53
N ASN A 271 12.91 3.41 -24.41
CA ASN A 271 13.96 4.07 -23.64
C ASN A 271 14.11 3.42 -22.26
N ILE A 272 15.24 2.77 -22.00
CA ILE A 272 15.56 2.16 -20.70
C ILE A 272 16.77 2.87 -20.09
N SER A 273 16.52 3.64 -19.03
CA SER A 273 17.56 4.32 -18.23
C SER A 273 17.73 3.71 -16.84
N GLY A 274 16.73 2.97 -16.35
CA GLY A 274 16.75 2.26 -15.07
C GLY A 274 17.37 0.87 -15.15
N ALA A 275 16.90 -0.03 -14.29
CA ALA A 275 17.28 -1.43 -14.29
C ALA A 275 16.05 -2.30 -14.57
N GLY A 276 15.78 -2.58 -15.84
CA GLY A 276 14.53 -3.20 -16.27
C GLY A 276 14.60 -3.93 -17.60
N SER A 277 13.49 -4.52 -18.02
CA SER A 277 13.40 -5.21 -19.31
C SER A 277 12.11 -4.89 -20.04
N ALA A 278 12.21 -4.78 -21.37
CA ALA A 278 11.05 -4.65 -22.25
C ALA A 278 11.01 -5.81 -23.23
N THR A 279 9.83 -6.39 -23.45
CA THR A 279 9.52 -7.23 -24.61
C THR A 279 8.48 -6.51 -25.45
N VAL A 280 8.72 -6.36 -26.76
CA VAL A 280 7.82 -5.66 -27.70
C VAL A 280 7.66 -6.45 -28.99
N TRP A 281 6.56 -6.25 -29.73
CA TRP A 281 6.37 -6.81 -31.07
C TRP A 281 6.11 -5.68 -32.08
N VAL A 282 7.01 -5.52 -33.06
CA VAL A 282 7.07 -4.33 -33.93
C VAL A 282 7.38 -4.69 -35.38
N ASP A 283 6.67 -4.08 -36.34
CA ASP A 283 6.78 -4.42 -37.78
C ASP A 283 7.49 -3.39 -38.68
N ASP A 284 7.39 -2.08 -38.42
CA ASP A 284 7.95 -1.06 -39.32
C ASP A 284 9.23 -0.43 -38.76
N GLU A 285 9.16 0.17 -37.56
CA GLU A 285 10.28 0.91 -36.98
C GLU A 285 10.44 0.64 -35.49
N LEU A 286 11.66 0.27 -35.08
CA LEU A 286 12.05 0.15 -33.68
C LEU A 286 13.26 1.04 -33.38
N ASP A 287 13.07 2.02 -32.50
CA ASP A 287 14.15 2.81 -31.90
C ASP A 287 14.34 2.38 -30.43
N ALA A 288 15.44 1.67 -30.15
CA ALA A 288 15.74 1.14 -28.82
C ALA A 288 16.99 1.81 -28.22
N ASN A 289 16.79 2.55 -27.14
CA ASN A 289 17.82 3.26 -26.38
C ASN A 289 17.96 2.67 -24.97
N VAL A 290 19.12 2.08 -24.67
CA VAL A 290 19.42 1.45 -23.38
C VAL A 290 20.67 2.08 -22.77
N SER A 291 20.48 2.92 -21.77
CA SER A 291 21.57 3.59 -21.02
C SER A 291 21.81 3.02 -19.62
N GLY A 292 20.82 2.33 -19.05
CA GLY A 292 20.88 1.73 -17.72
C GLY A 292 21.33 0.26 -17.70
N ALA A 293 20.84 -0.49 -16.70
CA ALA A 293 21.09 -1.92 -16.55
C ALA A 293 19.87 -2.74 -17.03
N GLY A 294 19.64 -2.81 -18.33
CA GLY A 294 18.40 -3.37 -18.86
C GLY A 294 18.48 -3.97 -20.26
N SER A 295 17.44 -4.70 -20.67
CA SER A 295 17.40 -5.33 -22.00
C SER A 295 16.09 -5.11 -22.73
N VAL A 296 16.18 -4.97 -24.04
CA VAL A 296 15.01 -4.93 -24.93
C VAL A 296 15.01 -6.21 -25.74
N ASN A 297 13.91 -6.96 -25.68
CA ASN A 297 13.65 -8.09 -26.55
C ASN A 297 12.56 -7.67 -27.53
N TYR A 298 12.69 -8.05 -28.79
CA TYR A 298 11.67 -7.73 -29.77
C TYR A 298 11.32 -8.91 -30.68
N TYR A 299 10.03 -9.03 -30.98
CA TYR A 299 9.49 -9.85 -32.06
C TYR A 299 9.22 -9.00 -33.30
N GLY A 300 9.12 -9.66 -34.45
CA GLY A 300 8.87 -9.02 -35.74
C GLY A 300 10.16 -8.70 -36.51
N SER A 301 9.96 -8.15 -37.71
CA SER A 301 11.03 -7.87 -38.67
C SER A 301 11.00 -6.39 -39.10
N PRO A 302 11.29 -5.43 -38.18
CA PRO A 302 11.20 -4.00 -38.46
C PRO A 302 12.09 -3.59 -39.64
N ALA A 303 11.53 -2.85 -40.59
CA ALA A 303 12.25 -2.32 -41.74
C ALA A 303 13.33 -1.31 -41.33
N SER A 304 13.09 -0.54 -40.27
CA SER A 304 14.02 0.40 -39.66
C SER A 304 14.33 0.01 -38.22
N LEU A 305 15.61 -0.17 -37.88
CA LEU A 305 16.03 -0.63 -36.56
C LEU A 305 17.23 0.16 -36.05
N THR A 306 16.98 1.00 -35.05
CA THR A 306 17.99 1.78 -34.34
C THR A 306 18.25 1.17 -32.97
N LYS A 307 19.53 0.95 -32.63
CA LYS A 307 19.96 0.35 -31.36
C LYS A 307 21.10 1.14 -30.75
N ASN A 308 20.82 1.87 -29.67
CA ASN A 308 21.83 2.59 -28.90
C ASN A 308 21.95 1.95 -27.51
N VAL A 309 23.08 1.32 -27.23
CA VAL A 309 23.34 0.68 -25.94
C VAL A 309 24.62 1.26 -25.33
N SER A 310 24.48 2.02 -24.25
CA SER A 310 25.60 2.60 -23.50
C SER A 310 25.73 2.02 -22.09
N GLY A 311 24.76 1.23 -21.64
CA GLY A 311 24.72 0.63 -20.30
C GLY A 311 25.04 -0.88 -20.27
N VAL A 312 24.61 -1.55 -19.21
CA VAL A 312 24.79 -3.00 -19.03
C VAL A 312 23.53 -3.72 -19.50
N GLY A 313 23.58 -4.25 -20.72
CA GLY A 313 22.46 -4.98 -21.30
C GLY A 313 22.52 -5.05 -22.82
N GLY A 314 21.36 -5.11 -23.50
CA GLY A 314 21.33 -5.24 -24.96
C GLY A 314 19.94 -5.30 -25.57
N VAL A 315 19.93 -5.31 -26.91
CA VAL A 315 18.71 -5.34 -27.72
C VAL A 315 18.72 -6.60 -28.61
N ASN A 316 17.84 -7.56 -28.30
CA ASN A 316 17.87 -8.92 -28.86
C ASN A 316 16.59 -9.24 -29.63
N SER A 317 16.72 -9.82 -30.83
CA SER A 317 15.57 -10.37 -31.55
C SER A 317 15.15 -11.71 -30.94
N LYS A 318 13.84 -11.95 -30.86
CA LYS A 318 13.23 -13.23 -30.47
C LYS A 318 12.67 -14.01 -31.66
N GLY A 319 12.75 -13.44 -32.86
CA GLY A 319 12.25 -14.02 -34.10
C GLY A 319 10.97 -13.36 -34.59
N GLU A 320 10.37 -13.98 -35.59
CA GLU A 320 9.06 -13.59 -36.12
C GLU A 320 7.94 -14.14 -35.24
N LYS A 321 6.75 -13.59 -35.42
CA LYS A 321 5.53 -13.99 -34.73
C LYS A 321 4.44 -14.35 -35.74
#